data_AF-A0A955KZG1-F1
#
_entry.id   AF-A0A955KZG1-F1
#
_cell.length_a   1.000
_cell.length_b   1.000
_cell.length_c   1.000
_cell.angle_alpha   90.00
_cell.angle_beta   90.00
_cell.angle_gamma   90.00
#
_symmetry.space_group_name_H-M   'P 1'
#
loop_
_entity.id
_entity.type
_entity.pdbx_description
1 polymer ?
#
loop_
_entity_poly.entity_id
_entity_poly.type
_entity_poly.pdbx_seq_one_letter_code
_entity_poly.pdbx_strand_id
1 'polypeptide(L)' 'MLQTIAQTFDYTYLYPTIESQAAHLLYFIIKDHPFLDGNKRIGAFLFIWFLDKNKHRFRRNGLPKINES' A
#
# COMPACT_ATOMS: atom_id res chain seq x y z
N MET A 1 14.99 3.51 17.91
CA MET A 1 13.64 3.12 17.45
C MET A 1 13.55 3.13 15.92
N LEU A 2 14.59 2.63 15.22
CA LEU A 2 14.70 2.66 13.75
C LEU A 2 15.03 1.28 13.14
N GLN A 3 15.01 0.21 13.95
CA GLN A 3 15.38 -1.15 13.48
C GLN A 3 14.20 -2.09 13.27
N THR A 4 12.96 -1.65 13.47
CA THR A 4 11.79 -2.56 13.49
C THR A 4 11.14 -2.75 12.11
N ILE A 5 11.37 -1.86 11.14
CA ILE A 5 10.57 -1.82 9.90
C ILE A 5 11.13 -2.75 8.81
N ALA A 6 12.29 -3.39 9.06
CA ALA A 6 12.91 -4.35 8.14
C ALA A 6 12.69 -5.82 8.55
N GLN A 7 11.73 -6.11 9.44
CA GLN A 7 11.42 -7.51 9.76
C GLN A 7 10.59 -8.14 8.64
N THR A 8 11.29 -8.94 7.83
CA THR A 8 10.72 -9.89 6.88
C THR A 8 10.49 -11.18 7.67
N PHE A 9 9.24 -11.59 7.89
CA PHE A 9 8.95 -12.94 8.39
C PHE A 9 8.71 -13.82 7.16
N ASP A 10 9.64 -14.74 6.90
CA ASP A 10 9.49 -15.84 5.95
C ASP A 10 9.40 -15.46 4.45
N TYR A 11 10.15 -14.45 4.02
CA TYR A 11 10.35 -14.08 2.60
C TYR A 11 9.07 -13.82 1.78
N THR A 12 7.93 -13.66 2.44
CA THR A 12 6.66 -13.36 1.80
C THR A 12 6.22 -11.96 2.20
N TYR A 13 5.81 -11.13 1.23
CA TYR A 13 5.12 -9.89 1.55
C TYR A 13 3.91 -10.23 2.45
N LEU A 14 3.83 -9.60 3.63
CA LEU A 14 2.72 -9.81 4.58
C LEU A 14 1.35 -9.58 3.92
N TYR A 15 1.34 -8.79 2.85
CA TYR A 15 0.19 -8.54 1.96
C TYR A 15 0.61 -8.82 0.51
N PRO A 16 0.35 -10.03 -0.02
CA PRO A 16 0.83 -10.47 -1.31
C PRO A 16 0.07 -9.82 -2.49
N THR A 17 -1.09 -9.21 -2.23
CA THR A 17 -1.90 -8.54 -3.25
C THR A 17 -1.96 -7.04 -3.04
N ILE A 18 -2.13 -6.30 -4.15
CA ILE A 18 -2.27 -4.84 -4.15
C ILE A 18 -3.53 -4.41 -3.38
N GLU A 19 -4.60 -5.19 -3.48
CA GLU A 19 -5.85 -4.98 -2.77
C GLU A 19 -5.66 -5.10 -1.25
N SER A 20 -4.90 -6.11 -0.81
CA SER A 20 -4.60 -6.32 0.61
C SER A 20 -3.72 -5.19 1.16
N GLN A 21 -2.71 -4.75 0.40
CA GLN A 21 -1.89 -3.59 0.75
C GLN A 21 -2.72 -2.30 0.85
N ALA A 22 -3.61 -2.06 -0.11
CA ALA A 22 -4.50 -0.92 -0.11
C ALA A 22 -5.47 -0.95 1.09
N ALA A 23 -6.08 -2.11 1.37
CA ALA A 23 -6.99 -2.28 2.49
C ALA A 23 -6.31 -2.02 3.84
N HIS A 24 -5.07 -2.48 4.00
CA HIS A 24 -4.28 -2.22 5.20
C HIS A 24 -3.91 -0.73 5.34
N LEU A 25 -3.51 -0.07 4.25
CA LEU A 25 -3.26 1.37 4.24
C LEU A 25 -4.51 2.15 4.69
N LEU A 26 -5.68 1.82 4.14
CA LEU A 26 -6.95 2.43 4.52
C LEU A 26 -7.28 2.18 6.00
N TYR A 27 -7.10 0.94 6.46
CA TYR A 27 -7.36 0.54 7.84
C TYR A 27 -6.51 1.35 8.82
N PHE A 28 -5.20 1.48 8.59
CA PHE A 28 -4.31 2.24 9.47
C PHE A 28 -4.67 3.72 9.52
N ILE A 29 -4.96 4.35 8.37
CA ILE A 29 -5.31 5.77 8.33
C ILE A 29 -6.63 6.04 9.06
N ILE A 30 -7.62 5.15 8.93
CA ILE A 30 -8.90 5.32 9.63
C ILE A 30 -8.76 5.01 11.12
N LYS A 31 -8.02 3.96 11.49
CA LYS A 31 -7.96 3.50 12.88
C LYS A 31 -7.06 4.38 13.74
N ASP A 32 -5.86 4.67 13.27
CA ASP A 32 -4.82 5.31 14.08
C ASP A 32 -4.95 6.84 14.05
N HIS A 33 -5.89 7.40 13.28
CA HIS A 33 -6.19 8.82 13.15
C HIS A 33 -4.92 9.70 13.07
N PRO A 34 -4.00 9.43 12.13
CA PRO A 34 -2.70 10.10 12.07
C PRO A 34 -2.79 11.60 11.73
N PHE A 35 -3.93 12.06 11.20
CA PHE A 35 -4.18 13.47 10.88
C PHE A 35 -5.13 14.12 11.89
N LEU A 36 -4.95 15.43 12.11
CA LEU A 36 -5.80 16.22 13.03
C LEU A 36 -7.29 16.19 12.64
N ASP A 37 -7.59 16.18 11.34
CA ASP A 37 -8.92 15.97 10.79
C ASP A 37 -8.81 15.33 9.39
N GLY A 38 -9.91 14.77 8.90
CA GLY A 38 -10.04 14.31 7.52
C GLY A 38 -9.47 12.92 7.26
N ASN A 39 -9.10 12.16 8.30
CA ASN A 39 -8.57 10.79 8.20
C ASN A 39 -9.37 9.90 7.23
N LYS A 40 -10.70 9.93 7.28
CA LYS A 40 -11.55 9.15 6.36
C LYS A 40 -11.42 9.60 4.89
N ARG A 41 -11.35 10.92 4.64
CA ARG A 41 -11.21 11.49 3.28
C ARG A 41 -9.82 11.20 2.73
N ILE A 42 -8.79 11.42 3.54
CA ILE A 42 -7.39 11.17 3.19
C ILE A 42 -7.16 9.66 2.96
N GLY A 43 -7.72 8.81 3.82
CA GLY A 43 -7.68 7.36 3.66
C GLY A 43 -8.34 6.89 2.36
N ALA A 44 -9.55 7.36 2.06
CA ALA A 44 -10.23 7.02 0.81
C ALA A 44 -9.46 7.49 -0.44
N PHE A 45 -8.90 8.71 -0.39
CA PHE A 45 -8.07 9.23 -1.48
C PHE A 45 -6.81 8.39 -1.68
N LEU A 46 -6.08 8.08 -0.61
CA LEU A 46 -4.87 7.26 -0.66
C LEU A 46 -5.16 5.82 -1.11
N PHE A 47 -6.30 5.26 -0.72
CA PHE A 47 -6.75 3.95 -1.20
C PHE A 47 -6.94 3.92 -2.72
N ILE A 48 -7.68 4.90 -3.27
CA ILE A 48 -7.92 4.99 -4.71
C ILE A 48 -6.62 5.28 -5.47
N TRP A 49 -5.82 6.23 -4.98
CA TRP A 49 -4.54 6.59 -5.59
C TRP A 49 -3.56 5.41 -5.59
N PHE A 50 -3.50 4.63 -4.51
CA PHE A 50 -2.64 3.46 -4.43
C PHE A 50 -3.07 2.38 -5.43
N LEU A 51 -4.37 2.11 -5.54
CA LEU A 51 -4.88 1.17 -6.55
C LEU A 51 -4.57 1.65 -7.98
N ASP A 52 -4.77 2.93 -8.26
CA ASP A 52 -4.48 3.53 -9.57
C ASP A 52 -2.99 3.43 -9.94
N LYS A 53 -2.10 3.83 -9.03
CA LYS A 53 -0.65 3.75 -9.24
C LYS A 53 -0.16 2.32 -9.46
N ASN A 54 -0.71 1.34 -8.73
CA ASN A 54 -0.33 -0.05 -8.90
C ASN A 54 -0.91 -0.68 -10.17
N LYS A 55 -2.13 -0.31 -10.59
CA LYS A 55 -2.69 -0.69 -11.90
C LYS A 55 -1.86 -0.18 -13.08
N HIS A 56 -1.22 0.98 -12.93
CA HIS A 56 -0.28 1.50 -13.93
C HIS A 56 1.11 0.86 -13.89
N ARG A 57 1.55 0.39 -12.72
CA ARG A 57 2.87 -0.24 -12.51
C ARG A 57 2.95 -1.70 -12.95
N PHE A 58 1.85 -2.44 -12.88
CA PHE A 58 1.82 -3.85 -13.26
C PHE A 58 1.07 -4.01 -14.59
N ARG A 59 1.74 -4.58 -15.61
CA ARG A 59 0.98 -5.15 -16.74
C ARG A 59 0.07 -6.24 -16.17
N ARG A 60 -1.03 -6.56 -16.87
CA ARG A 60 -2.10 -7.53 -16.54
C ARG A 60 -1.64 -8.92 -16.02
N ASN A 61 -0.34 -9.19 -16.00
CA ASN A 61 0.33 -10.43 -15.60
C ASN A 61 1.24 -10.27 -14.36
N GLY A 62 1.12 -9.19 -13.57
CA GLY A 62 1.84 -9.04 -12.30
C GLY A 62 3.34 -8.69 -12.40
N LEU A 63 3.85 -8.37 -13.60
CA LEU A 63 5.24 -7.94 -13.80
C LEU A 63 5.37 -6.42 -13.73
N PRO A 64 6.38 -5.88 -13.03
CA PRO A 64 6.68 -4.45 -13.03
C PRO A 64 6.95 -3.97 -14.46
N LYS A 65 6.34 -2.85 -14.86
CA LYS A 65 6.54 -2.23 -16.18
C LYS A 65 7.94 -1.59 -16.34
N ILE A 66 8.79 -1.66 -15.32
CA ILE A 66 10.13 -1.06 -15.32
C ILE A 66 11.19 -2.14 -15.52
N ASN A 67 11.33 -2.62 -16.75
CA ASN A 67 12.58 -3.16 -17.26
C ASN A 67 12.71 -2.70 -18.72
N GLU A 68 13.18 -1.47 -18.88
CA GLU A 68 13.83 -1.00 -20.10
C GLU A 68 15.15 -0.33 -19.70
N SER A 69 16.22 -1.12 -19.73
CA SER A 69 17.55 -0.84 -20.31
C SER A 69 18.51 -1.97 -19.93
#